data_AF-A0A0F7UXY2-F1
#
_entry.id   AF-A0A0F7UXY2-F1
#
_cell.length_a   1.000
_cell.length_b   1.000
_cell.length_c   1.000
_cell.angle_alpha   90.00
_cell.angle_beta   90.00
_cell.angle_gamma   90.00
#
_symmetry.space_group_name_H-M   'P 1'
#
loop_
_entity.id
_entity.type
_entity.pdbx_description
1 polymer ?
#
loop_
_entity_poly.entity_id
_entity_poly.type
_entity_poly.pdbx_seq_one_letter_code
_entity_poly.pdbx_strand_id
1 'polypeptide(L)'
;MANSGINWPGLYRWSMEYHDGTLPRSLSKEDSDFLQNAIREAMRHQEDPAKVLAEQLAVIDGFNQGNSSIRPRDLLAALAVMERLIDDYSELARDFEKLGALQPCLRLLTTCSAVHAPEESRDRHSTDEDDAALAVKVVKTALTILSLIVANNPDVQEAVYKQHGLALLMNLLKEAPVNSSLRVKALTALACQMRHHRPSELAFVTAGGLALLVHAMLSRDEKYQEKAASLTRHLLQEGLLAFSQVEKYDLPGAVAGLLERTPFTNIQFGETVVQLAIALLQQHRATMAKGPVLAGLRQTLLDRQRGLKEMLREMEKRKVEDLLPEDFSTQAALLEEALSIAKFPGMKPADSGTTADRQGGGKAPQQAKMLAM
;
A
#
# COMPACT_ATOMS: atom_id res chain seq x y z
N MET A 1 -27.34 6.28 41.65
CA MET A 1 -27.76 6.46 40.25
C MET A 1 -27.03 5.38 39.45
N ALA A 2 -27.71 4.27 39.16
CA ALA A 2 -27.08 3.03 38.71
C ALA A 2 -27.73 2.53 37.42
N ASN A 3 -26.88 2.18 36.45
CA ASN A 3 -27.09 1.23 35.34
C ASN A 3 -28.49 1.16 34.71
N SER A 4 -28.80 2.09 33.81
CA SER A 4 -29.74 1.88 32.70
C SER A 4 -29.06 1.11 31.55
N GLY A 5 -28.42 -0.01 31.88
CA GLY A 5 -27.95 -0.99 30.91
C GLY A 5 -29.04 -2.03 30.66
N ILE A 6 -29.21 -2.45 29.40
CA ILE A 6 -30.12 -3.55 29.04
C ILE A 6 -29.78 -4.76 29.93
N ASN A 7 -30.79 -5.29 30.64
CA ASN A 7 -30.62 -6.44 31.54
C ASN A 7 -30.47 -7.73 30.73
N TRP A 8 -29.31 -7.92 30.13
CA TRP A 8 -28.95 -9.10 29.34
C TRP A 8 -29.22 -10.43 30.08
N PRO A 9 -28.90 -10.58 31.39
CA PRO A 9 -29.22 -11.80 32.12
C PRO A 9 -30.72 -12.06 32.31
N GLY A 10 -31.54 -11.00 32.37
CA GLY A 10 -33.00 -11.12 32.40
C GLY A 10 -33.56 -11.54 31.04
N LEU A 11 -33.08 -10.91 29.96
CA LEU A 11 -33.49 -11.21 28.60
C LEU A 11 -33.10 -12.63 28.18
N TYR A 12 -31.94 -13.12 28.61
CA TYR A 12 -31.49 -14.49 28.39
C TYR A 12 -32.36 -15.53 29.10
N ARG A 13 -32.73 -15.28 30.37
CA ARG A 13 -33.66 -16.15 31.11
C ARG A 13 -35.05 -16.18 30.48
N TRP A 14 -35.54 -15.03 30.04
CA TRP A 14 -36.79 -14.94 29.28
C TRP A 14 -36.69 -15.71 27.95
N SER A 15 -35.60 -15.56 27.19
CA SER A 15 -35.38 -16.33 25.95
C SER A 15 -35.40 -17.84 26.21
N MET A 16 -34.76 -18.31 27.28
CA MET A 16 -34.76 -19.74 27.64
C MET A 16 -36.14 -20.26 28.07
N GLU A 17 -36.98 -19.42 28.69
CA GLU A 17 -38.37 -19.79 29.07
C GLU A 17 -39.31 -19.91 27.86
N TYR A 18 -39.03 -19.18 26.78
CA TYR A 18 -39.91 -19.10 25.60
C TYR A 18 -39.36 -19.81 24.35
N HIS A 19 -38.18 -20.45 24.45
CA HIS A 19 -37.50 -21.10 23.33
C HIS A 19 -37.08 -22.54 23.69
N ASP A 20 -37.95 -23.54 23.46
CA ASP A 20 -37.62 -24.96 23.71
C ASP A 20 -36.70 -25.58 22.65
N GLY A 21 -36.44 -24.85 21.56
CA GLY A 21 -35.48 -25.23 20.53
C GLY A 21 -35.94 -26.31 19.54
N THR A 22 -37.18 -26.81 19.61
CA THR A 22 -37.60 -27.98 18.80
C THR A 22 -38.59 -27.70 17.67
N LEU A 23 -39.16 -26.49 17.53
CA LEU A 23 -40.03 -26.13 16.39
C LEU A 23 -39.90 -24.65 15.98
N PRO A 24 -39.78 -24.31 14.68
CA PRO A 24 -39.84 -22.92 14.22
C PRO A 24 -41.27 -22.40 14.38
N ARG A 25 -41.51 -21.53 15.37
CA ARG A 25 -42.75 -20.76 15.46
C ARG A 25 -42.70 -19.61 14.45
N SER A 26 -43.59 -19.63 13.47
CA SER A 26 -43.88 -18.44 12.66
C SER A 26 -44.47 -17.37 13.57
N LEU A 27 -43.87 -16.17 13.56
CA LEU A 27 -44.39 -15.01 14.29
C LEU A 27 -45.87 -14.76 13.92
N SER A 28 -46.70 -14.47 14.92
CA SER A 28 -48.05 -13.98 14.65
C SER A 28 -47.95 -12.64 13.90
N LYS A 29 -48.99 -12.29 13.12
CA LYS A 29 -48.99 -10.98 12.42
C LYS A 29 -48.86 -9.83 13.41
N GLU A 30 -49.51 -9.93 14.56
CA GLU A 30 -49.46 -8.90 15.61
C GLU A 30 -48.05 -8.76 16.21
N ASP A 31 -47.36 -9.87 16.49
CA ASP A 31 -45.98 -9.83 17.00
C ASP A 31 -44.98 -9.34 15.94
N SER A 32 -45.20 -9.71 14.68
CA SER A 32 -44.41 -9.21 13.55
C SER A 32 -44.60 -7.70 13.40
N ASP A 33 -45.84 -7.21 13.45
CA ASP A 33 -46.15 -5.78 13.32
C ASP A 33 -45.62 -4.99 14.53
N PHE A 34 -45.72 -5.54 15.74
CA PHE A 34 -45.12 -4.97 16.95
C PHE A 34 -43.60 -4.86 16.83
N LEU A 35 -42.91 -5.94 16.43
CA LEU A 35 -41.45 -5.93 16.26
C LEU A 35 -41.02 -4.98 15.15
N GLN A 36 -41.71 -4.94 14.01
CA GLN A 36 -41.42 -3.99 12.93
C GLN A 36 -41.58 -2.54 13.40
N ASN A 37 -42.61 -2.24 14.18
CA ASN A 37 -42.82 -0.90 14.72
C ASN A 37 -41.76 -0.53 15.77
N ALA A 38 -41.41 -1.44 16.67
CA ALA A 38 -40.36 -1.23 17.66
C ALA A 38 -38.98 -1.02 17.01
N ILE A 39 -38.66 -1.79 15.95
CA ILE A 39 -37.44 -1.59 15.15
C ILE A 39 -37.47 -0.22 14.47
N ARG A 40 -38.58 0.16 13.82
CA ARG A 40 -38.72 1.49 13.19
C ARG A 40 -38.60 2.63 14.19
N GLU A 41 -39.13 2.47 15.39
CA GLU A 41 -39.05 3.47 16.45
C GLU A 41 -37.64 3.59 17.03
N ALA A 42 -36.97 2.45 17.26
CA ALA A 42 -35.57 2.41 17.70
C ALA A 42 -34.61 3.00 16.63
N MET A 43 -34.90 2.79 15.35
CA MET A 43 -34.09 3.30 14.22
C MET A 43 -34.54 4.68 13.72
N ARG A 44 -35.56 5.30 14.33
CA ARG A 44 -36.15 6.57 13.86
C ARG A 44 -35.15 7.73 13.77
N HIS A 45 -34.10 7.68 14.60
CA HIS A 45 -33.04 8.69 14.64
C HIS A 45 -31.75 8.25 13.93
N GLN A 46 -31.72 7.05 13.35
CA GLN A 46 -30.59 6.57 12.57
C GLN A 46 -30.76 7.05 11.13
N GLU A 47 -29.95 8.02 10.73
CA GLU A 47 -29.90 8.49 9.35
C GLU A 47 -29.45 7.35 8.42
N ASP A 48 -30.09 7.28 7.26
CA ASP A 48 -29.76 6.28 6.23
C ASP A 48 -28.34 6.56 5.71
N PRO A 49 -27.38 5.64 5.91
CA PRO A 49 -25.99 5.88 5.56
C PRO A 49 -25.79 6.16 4.06
N ALA A 50 -26.65 5.58 3.19
CA ALA A 50 -26.60 5.86 1.75
C ALA A 50 -27.03 7.29 1.42
N LYS A 51 -27.96 7.86 2.18
CA LYS A 51 -28.36 9.28 2.03
C LYS A 51 -27.26 10.22 2.49
N VAL A 52 -26.65 9.96 3.64
CA VAL A 52 -25.54 10.77 4.14
C VAL A 52 -24.38 10.74 3.14
N LEU A 53 -24.07 9.56 2.57
CA LEU A 53 -23.09 9.42 1.50
C LEU A 53 -23.46 10.29 0.27
N ALA A 54 -24.72 10.23 -0.18
CA ALA A 54 -25.19 11.02 -1.32
C ALA A 54 -25.06 12.54 -1.08
N GLU A 55 -25.31 13.02 0.14
CA GLU A 55 -25.08 14.42 0.51
C GLU A 55 -23.60 14.80 0.41
N GLN A 56 -22.69 13.94 0.85
CA GLN A 56 -21.25 14.19 0.73
C GLN A 56 -20.79 14.18 -0.73
N LEU A 57 -21.37 13.30 -1.56
CA LEU A 57 -21.10 13.26 -3.00
C LEU A 57 -21.55 14.55 -3.69
N ALA A 58 -22.67 15.15 -3.27
CA ALA A 58 -23.11 16.43 -3.83
C ALA A 58 -22.10 17.56 -3.59
N VAL A 59 -21.36 17.55 -2.47
CA VAL A 59 -20.26 18.49 -2.22
C VAL A 59 -19.10 18.25 -3.18
N ILE A 60 -18.71 16.98 -3.38
CA ILE A 60 -17.63 16.60 -4.30
C ILE A 60 -18.00 16.95 -5.75
N ASP A 61 -19.23 16.66 -6.16
CA ASP A 61 -19.73 16.97 -7.51
C ASP A 61 -19.82 18.47 -7.74
N GLY A 62 -20.33 19.23 -6.76
CA GLY A 62 -20.34 20.69 -6.84
C GLY A 62 -18.94 21.25 -7.09
N PHE A 63 -17.93 20.74 -6.37
CA PHE A 63 -16.54 21.15 -6.59
C PHE A 63 -16.03 20.75 -7.98
N ASN A 64 -16.27 19.50 -8.40
CA ASN A 64 -15.87 18.98 -9.71
C ASN A 64 -16.55 19.74 -10.87
N GLN A 65 -17.69 20.37 -10.65
CA GLN A 65 -18.41 21.22 -11.60
C GLN A 65 -17.93 22.68 -11.58
N GLY A 66 -16.96 23.03 -10.74
CA GLY A 66 -16.38 24.37 -10.65
C GLY A 66 -17.12 25.31 -9.72
N ASN A 67 -17.90 24.81 -8.74
CA ASN A 67 -18.54 25.65 -7.74
C ASN A 67 -17.48 26.32 -6.84
N SER A 68 -17.25 27.62 -7.07
CA SER A 68 -16.26 28.42 -6.36
C SER A 68 -16.62 28.68 -4.89
N SER A 69 -17.80 28.29 -4.41
CA SER A 69 -18.14 28.37 -2.98
C SER A 69 -17.59 27.20 -2.18
N ILE A 70 -17.25 26.09 -2.82
CA ILE A 70 -16.74 24.88 -2.14
C ILE A 70 -15.22 24.98 -2.09
N ARG A 71 -14.67 25.00 -0.88
CA ARG A 71 -13.23 25.09 -0.62
C ARG A 71 -12.64 23.71 -0.29
N PRO A 72 -11.30 23.52 -0.36
CA PRO A 72 -10.65 22.27 0.03
C PRO A 72 -11.02 21.77 1.44
N ARG A 73 -11.32 22.68 2.37
CA ARG A 73 -11.78 22.34 3.72
C ARG A 73 -13.14 21.63 3.72
N ASP A 74 -14.07 22.05 2.87
CA ASP A 74 -15.40 21.45 2.77
C ASP A 74 -15.30 20.04 2.19
N LEU A 75 -14.42 19.85 1.20
CA LEU A 75 -14.10 18.53 0.66
C LEU A 75 -13.50 17.60 1.72
N LEU A 76 -12.59 18.10 2.56
CA LEU A 76 -12.03 17.29 3.65
C LEU A 76 -13.09 16.88 4.66
N ALA A 77 -14.04 17.76 5.00
CA ALA A 77 -15.14 17.42 5.87
C ALA A 77 -16.03 16.34 5.24
N ALA A 78 -16.41 16.51 3.98
CA ALA A 78 -17.20 15.53 3.24
C ALA A 78 -16.50 14.17 3.15
N LEU A 79 -15.23 14.14 2.76
CA LEU A 79 -14.43 12.92 2.66
C LEU A 79 -14.24 12.25 4.03
N ALA A 80 -14.04 13.01 5.12
CA ALA A 80 -13.92 12.42 6.46
C ALA A 80 -15.23 11.73 6.90
N VAL A 81 -16.39 12.30 6.56
CA VAL A 81 -17.68 11.65 6.78
C VAL A 81 -17.81 10.39 5.93
N MET A 82 -17.42 10.44 4.65
CA MET A 82 -17.44 9.28 3.76
C MET A 82 -16.53 8.14 4.26
N GLU A 83 -15.30 8.45 4.68
CA GLU A 83 -14.35 7.48 5.22
C GLU A 83 -14.95 6.76 6.44
N ARG A 84 -15.50 7.54 7.39
CA ARG A 84 -16.19 6.96 8.55
C ARG A 84 -17.39 6.09 8.15
N LEU A 85 -18.21 6.53 7.20
CA LEU A 85 -19.35 5.74 6.73
C LEU A 85 -18.92 4.42 6.10
N ILE A 86 -17.84 4.42 5.31
CA ILE A 86 -17.29 3.21 4.69
C ILE A 86 -16.76 2.23 5.75
N ASP A 87 -16.10 2.76 6.79
CA ASP A 87 -15.60 1.94 7.90
C ASP A 87 -16.74 1.36 8.75
N ASP A 88 -17.78 2.16 9.05
CA ASP A 88 -18.92 1.75 9.85
C ASP A 88 -19.88 0.79 9.09
N TYR A 89 -20.00 0.96 7.76
CA TYR A 89 -20.98 0.28 6.90
C TYR A 89 -20.31 -0.34 5.67
N SER A 90 -19.77 -1.55 5.82
CA SER A 90 -19.04 -2.28 4.77
C SER A 90 -19.82 -2.48 3.45
N GLU A 91 -21.14 -2.50 3.50
CA GLU A 91 -22.03 -2.57 2.35
C GLU A 91 -21.91 -1.34 1.44
N LEU A 92 -21.60 -0.16 1.98
CA LEU A 92 -21.39 1.05 1.18
C LEU A 92 -20.14 0.92 0.32
N ALA A 93 -19.07 0.30 0.84
CA ALA A 93 -17.89 0.00 0.05
C ALA A 93 -18.21 -0.95 -1.10
N ARG A 94 -18.99 -2.00 -0.83
CA ARG A 94 -19.40 -2.98 -1.85
C ARG A 94 -20.27 -2.36 -2.93
N ASP A 95 -21.23 -1.53 -2.52
CA ASP A 95 -22.22 -0.93 -3.40
C ASP A 95 -21.78 0.46 -3.90
N PHE A 96 -20.52 0.87 -3.66
CA PHE A 96 -19.99 2.22 -3.95
C PHE A 96 -20.19 2.63 -5.42
N GLU A 97 -19.93 1.72 -6.36
CA GLU A 97 -20.19 1.95 -7.79
C GLU A 97 -21.69 2.02 -8.09
N LYS A 98 -22.51 1.16 -7.47
CA LYS A 98 -23.97 1.15 -7.67
C LYS A 98 -24.63 2.42 -7.14
N LEU A 99 -24.05 3.03 -6.12
CA LEU A 99 -24.44 4.30 -5.55
C LEU A 99 -23.93 5.50 -6.39
N GLY A 100 -23.21 5.26 -7.49
CA GLY A 100 -22.67 6.30 -8.37
C GLY A 100 -21.52 7.09 -7.74
N ALA A 101 -20.93 6.59 -6.67
CA ALA A 101 -19.95 7.32 -5.86
C ALA A 101 -18.53 7.29 -6.44
N LEU A 102 -18.20 6.29 -7.27
CA LEU A 102 -16.84 6.07 -7.76
C LEU A 102 -16.36 7.17 -8.70
N GLN A 103 -17.16 7.52 -9.70
CA GLN A 103 -16.77 8.48 -10.73
C GLN A 103 -16.48 9.88 -10.14
N PRO A 104 -17.32 10.43 -9.23
CA PRO A 104 -17.01 11.68 -8.53
C PRO A 104 -15.66 11.64 -7.79
N CYS A 105 -15.36 10.53 -7.11
CA CYS A 105 -14.09 10.35 -6.41
C CYS A 105 -12.89 10.27 -7.35
N LEU A 106 -12.98 9.54 -8.47
CA LEU A 106 -11.91 9.47 -9.47
C LEU A 106 -11.69 10.82 -10.16
N ARG A 107 -12.77 11.55 -10.45
CA ARG A 107 -12.68 12.91 -10.99
C ARG A 107 -12.02 13.86 -10.00
N LEU A 108 -12.37 13.76 -8.71
CA LEU A 108 -11.78 14.59 -7.65
C LEU A 108 -10.25 14.43 -7.60
N LEU A 109 -9.75 13.18 -7.73
CA LEU A 109 -8.30 12.93 -7.80
C LEU A 109 -7.64 13.66 -8.97
N THR A 110 -8.30 13.74 -10.11
CA THR A 110 -7.79 14.45 -11.30
C THR A 110 -7.82 15.96 -11.08
N THR A 111 -8.96 16.49 -10.62
CA THR A 111 -9.17 17.92 -10.39
C THR A 111 -8.19 18.48 -9.36
N CYS A 112 -7.99 17.79 -8.24
CA CYS A 112 -7.10 18.25 -7.18
C CYS A 112 -5.62 17.97 -7.45
N SER A 113 -5.27 16.96 -8.26
CA SER A 113 -3.86 16.71 -8.61
C SER A 113 -3.30 17.72 -9.61
N ALA A 114 -4.14 18.26 -10.50
CA ALA A 114 -3.75 19.28 -11.47
C ALA A 114 -3.37 20.64 -10.83
N VAL A 115 -3.79 20.88 -9.58
CA VAL A 115 -3.51 22.13 -8.84
C VAL A 115 -2.01 22.26 -8.47
N HIS A 116 -1.18 21.26 -8.76
CA HIS A 116 0.26 21.27 -8.50
C HIS A 116 1.15 21.71 -9.66
N ALA A 117 0.61 22.22 -10.78
CA ALA A 117 1.44 22.91 -11.76
C ALA A 117 1.87 24.28 -11.19
N PRO A 118 3.17 24.53 -10.94
CA PRO A 118 3.63 25.86 -10.53
C PRO A 118 3.66 26.73 -11.78
N GLU A 119 2.54 27.35 -12.13
CA GLU A 119 2.58 28.47 -13.07
C GLU A 119 2.94 29.76 -12.32
N GLU A 120 3.99 30.38 -12.85
CA GLU A 120 4.58 31.64 -12.44
C GLU A 120 3.55 32.77 -12.58
N SER A 121 2.75 33.02 -11.55
CA SER A 121 2.04 34.28 -11.43
C SER A 121 1.91 34.73 -9.98
N ARG A 122 2.62 35.84 -9.76
CA ARG A 122 2.71 36.80 -8.65
C ARG A 122 1.44 36.95 -7.79
N ASP A 123 1.71 37.27 -6.52
CA ASP A 123 0.81 37.72 -5.44
C ASP A 123 -0.02 36.63 -4.72
N ARG A 124 0.66 35.70 -4.05
CA ARG A 124 0.00 34.75 -3.12
C ARG A 124 -0.40 35.45 -1.83
N HIS A 125 -1.70 35.50 -1.57
CA HIS A 125 -2.22 35.81 -0.24
C HIS A 125 -2.04 34.58 0.66
N SER A 126 -1.93 34.77 1.98
CA SER A 126 -1.71 33.69 2.95
C SER A 126 -2.76 32.57 2.89
N THR A 127 -3.97 32.88 2.42
CA THR A 127 -5.08 31.91 2.23
C THR A 127 -4.83 30.90 1.12
N ASP A 128 -4.06 31.24 0.08
CA ASP A 128 -3.87 30.37 -1.08
C ASP A 128 -2.86 29.25 -0.80
N GLU A 129 -1.88 29.51 0.07
CA GLU A 129 -0.90 28.49 0.52
C GLU A 129 -1.55 27.43 1.41
N ASP A 130 -2.48 27.85 2.28
CA ASP A 130 -3.26 26.94 3.11
C ASP A 130 -4.17 26.05 2.26
N ASP A 131 -4.84 26.61 1.25
CA ASP A 131 -5.71 25.87 0.35
C ASP A 131 -4.95 24.84 -0.51
N ALA A 132 -3.73 25.17 -0.96
CA ALA A 132 -2.88 24.20 -1.68
C ALA A 132 -2.44 23.04 -0.78
N ALA A 133 -2.09 23.31 0.47
CA ALA A 133 -1.74 22.26 1.45
C ALA A 133 -2.96 21.39 1.79
N LEU A 134 -4.15 21.98 1.87
CA LEU A 134 -5.41 21.25 2.05
C LEU A 134 -5.77 20.42 0.83
N ALA A 135 -5.52 20.89 -0.40
CA ALA A 135 -5.75 20.12 -1.63
C ALA A 135 -4.92 18.83 -1.66
N VAL A 136 -3.65 18.87 -1.21
CA VAL A 136 -2.84 17.65 -1.03
C VAL A 136 -3.50 16.68 -0.07
N LYS A 137 -4.07 17.19 1.04
CA LYS A 137 -4.79 16.34 2.01
C LYS A 137 -6.05 15.75 1.39
N VAL A 138 -6.81 16.51 0.61
CA VAL A 138 -7.99 16.02 -0.13
C VAL A 138 -7.61 14.82 -0.99
N VAL A 139 -6.55 14.93 -1.80
CA VAL A 139 -6.08 13.82 -2.65
C VAL A 139 -5.66 12.62 -1.79
N LYS A 140 -4.96 12.83 -0.67
CA LYS A 140 -4.56 11.74 0.24
C LYS A 140 -5.76 11.03 0.87
N THR A 141 -6.78 11.76 1.30
CA THR A 141 -7.99 11.19 1.88
C THR A 141 -8.81 10.46 0.82
N ALA A 142 -8.98 11.04 -0.36
CA ALA A 142 -9.64 10.39 -1.49
C ALA A 142 -8.94 9.08 -1.92
N LEU A 143 -7.60 9.06 -1.96
CA LEU A 143 -6.83 7.82 -2.18
C LEU A 143 -7.00 6.80 -1.05
N THR A 144 -7.20 7.26 0.19
CA THR A 144 -7.43 6.37 1.34
C THR A 144 -8.81 5.71 1.20
N ILE A 145 -9.86 6.49 0.94
CA ILE A 145 -11.20 5.98 0.64
C ILE A 145 -11.15 5.01 -0.54
N LEU A 146 -10.49 5.38 -1.64
CA LEU A 146 -10.34 4.50 -2.80
C LEU A 146 -9.64 3.18 -2.43
N SER A 147 -8.61 3.23 -1.60
CA SER A 147 -7.91 2.03 -1.12
C SER A 147 -8.84 1.12 -0.30
N LEU A 148 -9.71 1.70 0.54
CA LEU A 148 -10.67 0.97 1.37
C LEU A 148 -11.74 0.29 0.50
N ILE A 149 -12.38 1.03 -0.41
CA ILE A 149 -13.49 0.49 -1.22
C ILE A 149 -13.04 -0.54 -2.25
N VAL A 150 -11.79 -0.45 -2.72
CA VAL A 150 -11.22 -1.37 -3.73
C VAL A 150 -10.65 -2.62 -3.07
N ALA A 151 -10.20 -2.55 -1.81
CA ALA A 151 -9.58 -3.68 -1.12
C ALA A 151 -10.53 -4.88 -1.03
N ASN A 152 -10.15 -5.98 -1.70
CA ASN A 152 -10.92 -7.22 -1.75
C ASN A 152 -12.35 -7.05 -2.30
N ASN A 153 -12.55 -6.09 -3.21
CA ASN A 153 -13.84 -5.79 -3.81
C ASN A 153 -13.77 -5.88 -5.35
N PRO A 154 -14.05 -7.05 -5.95
CA PRO A 154 -13.83 -7.28 -7.38
C PRO A 154 -14.73 -6.44 -8.28
N ASP A 155 -15.97 -6.15 -7.86
CA ASP A 155 -16.90 -5.32 -8.64
C ASP A 155 -16.40 -3.87 -8.73
N VAL A 156 -15.90 -3.32 -7.63
CA VAL A 156 -15.32 -1.97 -7.61
C VAL A 156 -13.96 -1.95 -8.30
N GLN A 157 -13.13 -2.98 -8.16
CA GLN A 157 -11.88 -3.12 -8.93
C GLN A 157 -12.16 -3.08 -10.45
N GLU A 158 -13.14 -3.84 -10.91
CA GLU A 158 -13.53 -3.86 -12.33
C GLU A 158 -14.08 -2.50 -12.79
N ALA A 159 -14.88 -1.83 -11.96
CA ALA A 159 -15.38 -0.48 -12.25
C ALA A 159 -14.24 0.54 -12.36
N VAL A 160 -13.29 0.54 -11.42
CA VAL A 160 -12.08 1.38 -11.47
C VAL A 160 -11.27 1.11 -12.73
N TYR A 161 -11.11 -0.17 -13.11
CA TYR A 161 -10.40 -0.55 -14.33
C TYR A 161 -11.08 -0.01 -15.59
N LYS A 162 -12.40 -0.18 -15.72
CA LYS A 162 -13.21 0.33 -16.84
C LYS A 162 -13.19 1.85 -16.96
N GLN A 163 -13.11 2.56 -15.84
CA GLN A 163 -13.02 4.02 -15.81
C GLN A 163 -11.58 4.55 -15.95
N HIS A 164 -10.64 3.73 -16.43
CA HIS A 164 -9.21 4.09 -16.58
C HIS A 164 -8.52 4.52 -15.28
N GLY A 165 -9.06 4.14 -14.11
CA GLY A 165 -8.54 4.53 -12.81
C GLY A 165 -7.13 4.00 -12.54
N LEU A 166 -6.75 2.86 -13.13
CA LEU A 166 -5.37 2.35 -13.01
C LEU A 166 -4.35 3.34 -13.62
N ALA A 167 -4.63 3.86 -14.82
CA ALA A 167 -3.75 4.81 -15.48
C ALA A 167 -3.66 6.14 -14.70
N LEU A 168 -4.81 6.60 -14.17
CA LEU A 168 -4.87 7.76 -13.27
C LEU A 168 -3.97 7.56 -12.04
N LEU A 169 -4.11 6.44 -11.34
CA LEU A 169 -3.30 6.12 -10.16
C LEU A 169 -1.80 6.03 -10.47
N MET A 170 -1.43 5.46 -11.62
CA MET A 170 -0.03 5.43 -12.07
C MET A 170 0.52 6.84 -12.35
N ASN A 171 -0.28 7.73 -12.94
CA ASN A 171 0.13 9.12 -13.18
C ASN A 171 0.26 9.91 -11.88
N LEU A 172 -0.69 9.76 -10.96
CA LEU A 172 -0.61 10.33 -9.61
C LEU A 172 0.67 9.89 -8.89
N LEU A 173 1.05 8.61 -9.01
CA LEU A 173 2.27 8.11 -8.41
C LEU A 173 3.53 8.76 -9.01
N LYS A 174 3.56 8.98 -10.33
CA LYS A 174 4.67 9.61 -11.05
C LYS A 174 4.81 11.09 -10.70
N GLU A 175 3.69 11.81 -10.65
CA GLU A 175 3.61 13.25 -10.41
C GLU A 175 3.77 13.62 -8.94
N ALA A 176 3.48 12.69 -8.02
CA ALA A 176 3.56 12.94 -6.59
C ALA A 176 4.98 13.40 -6.17
N PRO A 177 5.10 14.44 -5.32
CA PRO A 177 6.40 14.98 -4.89
C PRO A 177 7.29 13.91 -4.25
N VAL A 178 8.60 14.08 -4.44
CA VAL A 178 9.61 13.18 -3.85
C VAL A 178 9.48 13.20 -2.33
N ASN A 179 9.58 12.02 -1.70
CA ASN A 179 9.44 11.83 -0.24
C ASN A 179 8.09 12.28 0.34
N SER A 180 7.04 12.38 -0.48
CA SER A 180 5.69 12.68 0.01
C SER A 180 4.95 11.41 0.39
N SER A 181 4.23 11.45 1.52
CA SER A 181 3.28 10.38 1.90
C SER A 181 2.17 10.16 0.87
N LEU A 182 2.00 11.07 -0.10
CA LEU A 182 1.13 10.88 -1.26
C LEU A 182 1.56 9.69 -2.12
N ARG A 183 2.87 9.46 -2.30
CA ARG A 183 3.38 8.29 -3.05
C ARG A 183 2.99 6.97 -2.39
N VAL A 184 3.09 6.91 -1.07
CA VAL A 184 2.68 5.74 -0.28
C VAL A 184 1.18 5.48 -0.45
N LYS A 185 0.35 6.54 -0.40
CA LYS A 185 -1.11 6.42 -0.58
C LYS A 185 -1.49 6.00 -2.00
N ALA A 186 -0.89 6.59 -3.03
CA ALA A 186 -1.13 6.23 -4.42
C ALA A 186 -0.69 4.79 -4.72
N LEU A 187 0.48 4.37 -4.23
CA LEU A 187 0.94 3.00 -4.37
C LEU A 187 0.08 2.00 -3.59
N THR A 188 -0.46 2.40 -2.44
CA THR A 188 -1.41 1.56 -1.68
C THR A 188 -2.70 1.36 -2.47
N ALA A 189 -3.26 2.43 -3.06
CA ALA A 189 -4.44 2.32 -3.91
C ALA A 189 -4.19 1.44 -5.15
N LEU A 190 -3.02 1.56 -5.79
CA LEU A 190 -2.59 0.66 -6.88
C LEU A 190 -2.52 -0.80 -6.42
N ALA A 191 -1.90 -1.06 -5.26
CA ALA A 191 -1.79 -2.41 -4.73
C ALA A 191 -3.17 -3.02 -4.44
N CYS A 192 -4.09 -2.26 -3.85
CA CYS A 192 -5.48 -2.70 -3.67
C CYS A 192 -6.18 -2.99 -5.01
N GLN A 193 -6.01 -2.11 -6.00
CA GLN A 193 -6.60 -2.22 -7.34
C GLN A 193 -6.11 -3.42 -8.14
N MET A 194 -4.88 -3.86 -7.88
CA MET A 194 -4.24 -4.97 -8.59
C MET A 194 -4.46 -6.31 -7.90
N ARG A 195 -4.70 -6.32 -6.58
CA ARG A 195 -4.76 -7.56 -5.79
C ARG A 195 -5.84 -8.50 -6.33
N HIS A 196 -5.38 -9.64 -6.87
CA HIS A 196 -6.23 -10.67 -7.49
C HIS A 196 -7.11 -10.16 -8.63
N HIS A 197 -6.77 -9.01 -9.24
CA HIS A 197 -7.49 -8.45 -10.38
C HIS A 197 -6.63 -8.50 -11.64
N ARG A 198 -6.70 -9.64 -12.34
CA ARG A 198 -5.80 -9.95 -13.46
C ARG A 198 -5.74 -8.88 -14.57
N PRO A 199 -6.86 -8.24 -14.98
CA PRO A 199 -6.80 -7.16 -15.96
C PRO A 199 -5.96 -5.97 -15.48
N SER A 200 -6.09 -5.58 -14.20
CA SER A 200 -5.28 -4.51 -13.60
C SER A 200 -3.80 -4.88 -13.56
N GLU A 201 -3.47 -6.11 -13.15
CA GLU A 201 -2.09 -6.58 -13.05
C GLU A 201 -1.37 -6.55 -14.41
N LEU A 202 -2.01 -7.11 -15.44
CA LEU A 202 -1.46 -7.15 -16.79
C LEU A 202 -1.32 -5.74 -17.36
N ALA A 203 -2.33 -4.89 -17.18
CA ALA A 203 -2.27 -3.51 -17.64
C ALA A 203 -1.14 -2.72 -16.94
N PHE A 204 -0.97 -2.91 -15.63
CA PHE A 204 0.10 -2.26 -14.87
C PHE A 204 1.49 -2.68 -15.38
N VAL A 205 1.71 -3.98 -15.57
CA VAL A 205 3.00 -4.50 -16.08
C VAL A 205 3.26 -4.02 -17.50
N THR A 206 2.25 -4.07 -18.36
CA THR A 206 2.35 -3.62 -19.76
C THR A 206 2.66 -2.12 -19.86
N ALA A 207 2.09 -1.31 -18.95
CA ALA A 207 2.34 0.13 -18.86
C ALA A 207 3.69 0.49 -18.20
N GLY A 208 4.59 -0.48 -18.01
CA GLY A 208 5.92 -0.25 -17.43
C GLY A 208 5.91 -0.07 -15.91
N GLY A 209 4.90 -0.62 -15.22
CA GLY A 209 4.74 -0.48 -13.78
C GLY A 209 5.94 -0.97 -12.94
N LEU A 210 6.70 -1.96 -13.43
CA LEU A 210 7.94 -2.40 -12.77
C LEU A 210 8.96 -1.25 -12.61
N ALA A 211 9.06 -0.33 -13.58
CA ALA A 211 9.95 0.82 -13.48
C ALA A 211 9.58 1.72 -12.28
N LEU A 212 8.27 1.90 -12.04
CA LEU A 212 7.77 2.68 -10.91
C LEU A 212 8.10 2.00 -9.58
N LEU A 213 7.96 0.67 -9.51
CA LEU A 213 8.27 -0.10 -8.31
C LEU A 213 9.77 -0.10 -8.00
N VAL A 214 10.63 -0.29 -9.00
CA VAL A 214 12.08 -0.17 -8.82
C VAL A 214 12.46 1.23 -8.33
N HIS A 215 11.92 2.28 -8.96
CA HIS A 215 12.16 3.65 -8.52
C HIS A 215 11.70 3.88 -7.06
N ALA A 216 10.58 3.27 -6.66
CA ALA A 216 10.10 3.32 -5.28
C ALA A 216 11.06 2.61 -4.29
N MET A 217 11.59 1.44 -4.66
CA MET A 217 12.60 0.72 -3.87
C MET A 217 13.91 1.50 -3.70
N LEU A 218 14.25 2.37 -4.66
CA LEU A 218 15.45 3.21 -4.61
C LEU A 218 15.24 4.54 -3.84
N SER A 219 14.02 4.81 -3.37
CA SER A 219 13.71 6.02 -2.59
C SER A 219 14.32 6.00 -1.19
N ARG A 220 14.04 7.02 -0.36
CA ARG A 220 14.44 7.07 1.07
C ARG A 220 13.28 6.82 2.04
N ASP A 221 12.07 6.63 1.53
CA ASP A 221 10.87 6.42 2.35
C ASP A 221 10.65 4.92 2.55
N GLU A 222 10.91 4.41 3.75
CA GLU A 222 10.80 2.99 4.09
C GLU A 222 9.40 2.43 3.81
N LYS A 223 8.34 3.20 4.08
CA LYS A 223 6.96 2.75 3.82
C LYS A 223 6.71 2.61 2.31
N TYR A 224 7.30 3.50 1.52
CA TYR A 224 7.20 3.44 0.07
C TYR A 224 7.99 2.25 -0.50
N GLN A 225 9.21 2.04 0.00
CA GLN A 225 10.06 0.91 -0.37
C GLN A 225 9.39 -0.43 -0.01
N GLU A 226 8.86 -0.57 1.20
CA GLU A 226 8.20 -1.79 1.68
C GLU A 226 6.98 -2.14 0.82
N LYS A 227 6.13 -1.17 0.52
CA LYS A 227 4.97 -1.38 -0.37
C LYS A 227 5.40 -1.77 -1.79
N ALA A 228 6.45 -1.15 -2.31
CA ALA A 228 6.97 -1.50 -3.63
C ALA A 228 7.57 -2.90 -3.66
N ALA A 229 8.31 -3.27 -2.62
CA ALA A 229 8.88 -4.60 -2.47
C ALA A 229 7.79 -5.67 -2.38
N SER A 230 6.76 -5.43 -1.57
CA SER A 230 5.60 -6.32 -1.42
C SER A 230 4.83 -6.51 -2.73
N LEU A 231 4.52 -5.42 -3.44
CA LEU A 231 3.81 -5.50 -4.72
C LEU A 231 4.67 -6.17 -5.82
N THR A 232 5.97 -5.93 -5.85
CA THR A 232 6.86 -6.60 -6.81
C THR A 232 6.97 -8.09 -6.52
N ARG A 233 7.02 -8.47 -5.24
CA ARG A 233 7.00 -9.86 -4.81
C ARG A 233 5.74 -10.56 -5.31
N HIS A 234 4.57 -9.93 -5.15
CA HIS A 234 3.31 -10.41 -5.69
C HIS A 234 3.38 -10.65 -7.20
N LEU A 235 3.83 -9.65 -7.98
CA LEU A 235 3.95 -9.77 -9.44
C LEU A 235 4.91 -10.89 -9.88
N LEU A 236 6.02 -11.09 -9.15
CA LEU A 236 6.90 -12.24 -9.38
C LEU A 236 6.17 -13.54 -9.10
N GLN A 237 5.50 -13.68 -7.96
CA GLN A 237 4.79 -14.92 -7.59
C GLN A 237 3.70 -15.29 -8.61
N GLU A 238 3.02 -14.29 -9.16
CA GLU A 238 2.02 -14.45 -10.24
C GLU A 238 2.62 -14.70 -11.63
N GLY A 239 3.96 -14.80 -11.75
CA GLY A 239 4.65 -15.05 -13.02
C GLY A 239 4.46 -13.95 -14.05
N LEU A 240 4.20 -12.72 -13.61
CA LEU A 240 3.87 -11.59 -14.49
C LEU A 240 5.09 -10.86 -15.02
N LEU A 241 6.25 -11.04 -14.41
CA LEU A 241 7.47 -10.32 -14.79
C LEU A 241 8.37 -11.24 -15.61
N ALA A 242 8.52 -10.93 -16.89
CA ALA A 242 9.50 -11.62 -17.73
C ALA A 242 10.92 -11.19 -17.34
N PHE A 243 11.91 -12.08 -17.51
CA PHE A 243 13.30 -11.77 -17.18
C PHE A 243 13.83 -10.55 -17.96
N SER A 244 13.37 -10.31 -19.19
CA SER A 244 13.74 -9.13 -19.97
C SER A 244 13.33 -7.81 -19.30
N GLN A 245 12.20 -7.79 -18.58
CA GLN A 245 11.77 -6.62 -17.81
C GLN A 245 12.60 -6.49 -16.52
N VAL A 246 12.86 -7.61 -15.85
CA VAL A 246 13.69 -7.69 -14.63
C VAL A 246 15.10 -7.16 -14.90
N GLU A 247 15.70 -7.55 -16.03
CA GLU A 247 17.01 -7.08 -16.48
C GLU A 247 16.96 -5.60 -16.90
N LYS A 248 15.98 -5.21 -17.71
CA LYS A 248 15.83 -3.82 -18.21
C LYS A 248 15.79 -2.79 -17.09
N TYR A 249 15.15 -3.11 -15.96
CA TYR A 249 14.99 -2.20 -14.83
C TYR A 249 15.92 -2.50 -13.65
N ASP A 250 16.88 -3.41 -13.80
CA ASP A 250 17.81 -3.83 -12.74
C ASP A 250 17.12 -4.12 -11.40
N LEU A 251 16.04 -4.91 -11.46
CA LEU A 251 15.36 -5.36 -10.25
C LEU A 251 16.33 -6.10 -9.28
N PRO A 252 17.26 -6.97 -9.73
CA PRO A 252 18.23 -7.58 -8.83
C PRO A 252 19.10 -6.57 -8.07
N GLY A 253 19.58 -5.52 -8.74
CA GLY A 253 20.33 -4.44 -8.10
C GLY A 253 19.49 -3.64 -7.10
N ALA A 254 18.22 -3.37 -7.42
CA ALA A 254 17.30 -2.73 -6.48
C ALA A 254 17.05 -3.57 -5.22
N VAL A 255 16.87 -4.89 -5.37
CA VAL A 255 16.72 -5.84 -4.26
C VAL A 255 17.99 -5.91 -3.42
N ALA A 256 19.17 -5.99 -4.03
CA ALA A 256 20.45 -5.96 -3.32
C ALA A 256 20.61 -4.67 -2.51
N GLY A 257 20.33 -3.51 -3.12
CA GLY A 257 20.37 -2.23 -2.43
C GLY A 257 19.37 -2.13 -1.26
N LEU A 258 18.19 -2.76 -1.35
CA LEU A 258 17.28 -2.86 -0.22
C LEU A 258 17.84 -3.74 0.90
N LEU A 259 18.39 -4.92 0.57
CA LEU A 259 18.99 -5.83 1.56
C LEU A 259 20.12 -5.15 2.35
N GLU A 260 20.93 -4.33 1.67
CA GLU A 260 22.04 -3.59 2.29
C GLU A 260 21.56 -2.46 3.20
N ARG A 261 20.58 -1.68 2.75
CA ARG A 261 20.16 -0.42 3.43
C ARG A 261 19.08 -0.61 4.48
N THR A 262 18.28 -1.67 4.40
CA THR A 262 17.15 -1.88 5.32
C THR A 262 17.69 -2.14 6.73
N PRO A 263 17.38 -1.32 7.74
CA PRO A 263 17.86 -1.61 9.09
C PRO A 263 17.19 -2.87 9.66
N PHE A 264 17.79 -3.47 10.69
CA PHE A 264 17.17 -4.59 11.41
C PHE A 264 16.09 -4.15 12.41
N THR A 265 15.87 -2.84 12.58
CA THR A 265 14.85 -2.28 13.49
C THR A 265 13.44 -2.52 12.98
N ASN A 266 13.23 -2.59 11.66
CA ASN A 266 11.94 -2.91 11.06
C ASN A 266 11.98 -4.35 10.51
N ILE A 267 11.63 -5.30 11.39
CA ILE A 267 11.68 -6.74 11.12
C ILE A 267 10.81 -7.09 9.91
N GLN A 268 9.55 -6.62 9.90
CA GLN A 268 8.58 -6.89 8.84
C GLN A 268 9.06 -6.40 7.47
N PHE A 269 9.64 -5.20 7.40
CA PHE A 269 10.20 -4.71 6.15
C PHE A 269 11.39 -5.57 5.71
N GLY A 270 12.31 -5.90 6.62
CA GLY A 270 13.44 -6.78 6.29
C GLY A 270 13.00 -8.17 5.80
N GLU A 271 11.98 -8.77 6.41
CA GLU A 271 11.37 -10.02 5.92
C GLU A 271 10.79 -9.88 4.52
N THR A 272 10.06 -8.79 4.27
CA THR A 272 9.47 -8.49 2.95
C THR A 272 10.56 -8.42 1.87
N VAL A 273 11.71 -7.80 2.18
CA VAL A 273 12.85 -7.72 1.24
C VAL A 273 13.48 -9.09 0.98
N VAL A 274 13.65 -9.92 2.01
CA VAL A 274 14.19 -11.29 1.82
C VAL A 274 13.21 -12.15 1.04
N GLN A 275 11.90 -12.07 1.31
CA GLN A 275 10.87 -12.76 0.55
C GLN A 275 10.82 -12.32 -0.91
N LEU A 276 11.05 -11.04 -1.20
CA LEU A 276 11.20 -10.54 -2.57
C LEU A 276 12.43 -11.16 -3.25
N ALA A 277 13.57 -11.25 -2.56
CA ALA A 277 14.77 -11.90 -3.07
C ALA A 277 14.50 -13.40 -3.37
N ILE A 278 13.78 -14.10 -2.49
CA ILE A 278 13.36 -15.49 -2.71
C ILE A 278 12.51 -15.61 -3.97
N ALA A 279 11.47 -14.77 -4.12
CA ALA A 279 10.59 -14.81 -5.30
C ALA A 279 11.38 -14.57 -6.60
N LEU A 280 12.31 -13.61 -6.59
CA LEU A 280 13.19 -13.32 -7.73
C LEU A 280 14.09 -14.52 -8.07
N LEU A 281 14.67 -15.16 -7.06
CA LEU A 281 15.50 -16.35 -7.24
C LEU A 281 14.68 -17.53 -7.76
N GLN A 282 13.52 -17.82 -7.18
CA GLN A 282 12.66 -18.92 -7.61
C GLN A 282 12.27 -18.80 -9.09
N GLN A 283 11.96 -17.57 -9.55
CA GLN A 283 11.55 -17.31 -10.93
C GLN A 283 12.71 -17.27 -11.93
N HIS A 284 13.85 -16.68 -11.54
CA HIS A 284 14.86 -16.26 -12.53
C HIS A 284 16.30 -16.71 -12.23
N ARG A 285 16.52 -17.53 -11.19
CA ARG A 285 17.87 -17.99 -10.81
C ARG A 285 18.68 -18.55 -11.98
N ALA A 286 18.11 -19.44 -12.78
CA ALA A 286 18.84 -20.09 -13.88
C ALA A 286 19.32 -19.09 -14.95
N THR A 287 18.54 -18.05 -15.21
CA THR A 287 18.93 -16.99 -16.17
C THR A 287 19.95 -16.05 -15.55
N MET A 288 19.77 -15.67 -14.28
CA MET A 288 20.73 -14.83 -13.54
C MET A 288 22.10 -15.50 -13.35
N ALA A 289 22.15 -16.84 -13.30
CA ALA A 289 23.39 -17.61 -13.17
C ALA A 289 24.33 -17.49 -14.39
N LYS A 290 23.81 -17.06 -15.54
CA LYS A 290 24.62 -16.86 -16.77
C LYS A 290 25.51 -15.62 -16.70
N GLY A 291 25.29 -14.73 -15.73
CA GLY A 291 26.07 -13.52 -15.51
C GLY A 291 26.47 -13.32 -14.05
N PRO A 292 27.10 -12.18 -13.71
CA PRO A 292 27.54 -11.90 -12.33
C PRO A 292 26.37 -11.60 -11.37
N VAL A 293 25.16 -11.38 -11.89
CA VAL A 293 23.98 -10.94 -11.13
C VAL A 293 23.64 -11.89 -9.99
N LEU A 294 23.59 -13.21 -10.24
CA LEU A 294 23.28 -14.18 -9.19
C LEU A 294 24.37 -14.23 -8.12
N ALA A 295 25.64 -14.08 -8.52
CA ALA A 295 26.77 -14.09 -7.58
C ALA A 295 26.74 -12.84 -6.67
N GLY A 296 26.47 -11.67 -7.24
CA GLY A 296 26.30 -10.42 -6.49
C GLY A 296 25.16 -10.49 -5.48
N LEU A 297 23.96 -10.89 -5.92
CA LEU A 297 22.80 -11.02 -5.02
C LEU A 297 23.05 -12.05 -3.90
N ARG A 298 23.71 -13.17 -4.22
CA ARG A 298 24.11 -14.17 -3.22
C ARG A 298 25.07 -13.58 -2.19
N GLN A 299 26.04 -12.77 -2.61
CA GLN A 299 26.98 -12.12 -1.70
C GLN A 299 26.26 -11.15 -0.76
N THR A 300 25.36 -10.32 -1.28
CA THR A 300 24.53 -9.42 -0.46
C THR A 300 23.68 -10.18 0.58
N LEU A 301 23.10 -11.33 0.22
CA LEU A 301 22.37 -12.18 1.16
C LEU A 301 23.27 -12.77 2.26
N LEU A 302 24.51 -13.16 1.93
CA LEU A 302 25.49 -13.63 2.92
C LEU A 302 25.88 -12.52 3.90
N ASP A 303 26.11 -11.31 3.39
CA ASP A 303 26.46 -10.15 4.20
C ASP A 303 25.30 -9.75 5.11
N ARG A 304 24.05 -9.81 4.60
CA ARG A 304 22.84 -9.62 5.41
C ARG A 304 22.74 -10.65 6.53
N GLN A 305 22.97 -11.94 6.24
CA GLN A 305 22.94 -13.00 7.24
C GLN A 305 24.02 -12.80 8.32
N ARG A 306 25.21 -12.37 7.93
CA ARG A 306 26.30 -12.05 8.87
C ARG A 306 25.91 -10.90 9.77
N GLY A 307 25.40 -9.80 9.21
CA GLY A 307 24.95 -8.63 9.97
C GLY A 307 23.84 -8.98 10.98
N LEU A 308 22.89 -9.83 10.59
CA LEU A 308 21.84 -10.30 11.50
C LEU A 308 22.44 -11.07 12.70
N LYS A 309 23.35 -12.01 12.42
CA LYS A 309 24.03 -12.81 13.47
C LYS A 309 24.85 -11.95 14.41
N GLU A 310 25.55 -10.93 13.90
CA GLU A 310 26.33 -10.00 14.71
C GLU A 310 25.43 -9.14 15.61
N MET A 311 24.33 -8.61 15.07
CA MET A 311 23.35 -7.86 15.86
C MET A 311 22.71 -8.71 16.96
N LEU A 312 22.30 -9.96 16.66
CA LEU A 312 21.71 -10.86 17.65
C LEU A 312 22.70 -11.14 18.80
N ARG A 313 23.98 -11.39 18.49
CA ARG A 313 25.04 -11.56 19.51
C ARG A 313 25.23 -10.32 20.38
N GLU A 314 25.13 -9.13 19.81
CA GLU A 314 25.24 -7.88 20.57
C GLU A 314 24.01 -7.63 21.46
N MET A 315 22.81 -7.99 21.00
CA MET A 315 21.59 -7.90 21.83
C MET A 315 21.64 -8.85 23.03
N GLU A 316 22.09 -10.09 22.84
CA GLU A 316 22.30 -11.06 23.93
C GLU A 316 23.26 -10.53 25.00
N LYS A 317 24.34 -9.85 24.60
CA LYS A 317 25.30 -9.25 25.54
C LYS A 317 24.71 -8.06 26.32
N ARG A 318 23.87 -7.25 25.66
CA ARG A 318 23.35 -5.99 26.22
C ARG A 318 22.10 -6.16 27.06
N LYS A 319 21.47 -7.35 27.08
CA LYS A 319 20.18 -7.61 27.74
C LYS A 319 19.12 -6.56 27.39
N VAL A 320 18.98 -6.27 26.09
CA VAL A 320 17.96 -5.32 25.60
C VAL A 320 16.58 -5.90 25.90
N GLU A 321 15.74 -5.16 26.61
CA GLU A 321 14.41 -5.62 27.04
C GLU A 321 13.34 -5.50 25.94
N ASP A 322 13.53 -4.62 24.94
CA ASP A 322 12.48 -4.25 23.97
C ASP A 322 12.39 -5.16 22.74
N LEU A 323 13.45 -5.88 22.38
CA LEU A 323 13.49 -6.78 21.21
C LEU A 323 14.19 -8.08 21.60
N LEU A 324 13.51 -9.20 21.39
CA LEU A 324 14.02 -10.53 21.71
C LEU A 324 14.69 -11.14 20.47
N PRO A 325 15.75 -11.94 20.64
CA PRO A 325 16.35 -12.69 19.53
C PRO A 325 15.35 -13.56 18.74
N GLU A 326 14.29 -14.03 19.41
CA GLU A 326 13.21 -14.86 18.85
C GLU A 326 12.39 -14.11 17.77
N ASP A 327 12.30 -12.78 17.86
CA ASP A 327 11.56 -11.95 16.91
C ASP A 327 12.18 -12.00 15.50
N PHE A 328 13.47 -12.39 15.40
CA PHE A 328 14.21 -12.49 14.14
C PHE A 328 14.24 -13.92 13.56
N SER A 329 13.60 -14.89 14.21
CA SER A 329 13.63 -16.31 13.81
C SER A 329 13.11 -16.51 12.37
N THR A 330 12.00 -15.87 12.02
CA THR A 330 11.43 -15.88 10.67
C THR A 330 12.40 -15.30 9.64
N GLN A 331 12.96 -14.13 9.91
CA GLN A 331 13.93 -13.51 9.01
C GLN A 331 15.20 -14.36 8.82
N ALA A 332 15.69 -15.00 9.89
CA ALA A 332 16.84 -15.91 9.81
C ALA A 332 16.53 -17.12 8.92
N ALA A 333 15.36 -17.75 9.09
CA ALA A 333 14.91 -18.87 8.27
C ALA A 333 14.78 -18.48 6.78
N LEU A 334 14.20 -17.30 6.50
CA LEU A 334 14.08 -16.79 5.14
C LEU A 334 15.45 -16.55 4.48
N LEU A 335 16.44 -16.05 5.23
CA LEU A 335 17.80 -15.87 4.70
C LEU A 335 18.47 -17.21 4.38
N GLU A 336 18.26 -18.23 5.21
CA GLU A 336 18.76 -19.59 4.93
C GLU A 336 18.11 -20.19 3.69
N GLU A 337 16.80 -20.02 3.54
CA GLU A 337 16.06 -20.43 2.33
C GLU A 337 16.61 -19.72 1.09
N ALA A 338 16.72 -18.38 1.12
CA ALA A 338 17.23 -17.57 0.02
C ALA A 338 18.65 -18.02 -0.40
N LEU A 339 19.53 -18.25 0.57
CA LEU A 339 20.90 -18.71 0.33
C LEU A 339 20.96 -20.14 -0.20
N SER A 340 20.02 -21.00 0.19
CA SER A 340 19.86 -22.34 -0.34
C SER A 340 19.47 -22.29 -1.81
N ILE A 341 18.44 -21.50 -2.15
CA ILE A 341 17.98 -21.30 -3.52
C ILE A 341 19.09 -20.67 -4.38
N ALA A 342 19.81 -19.69 -3.85
CA ALA A 342 20.90 -19.01 -4.56
C ALA A 342 22.13 -19.89 -4.86
N LYS A 343 22.19 -21.15 -4.41
CA LYS A 343 23.24 -22.08 -4.83
C LYS A 343 23.02 -22.47 -6.29
N PHE A 344 24.06 -22.39 -7.12
CA PHE A 344 23.99 -22.82 -8.52
C PHE A 344 25.22 -23.67 -8.88
N PRO A 345 25.06 -24.84 -9.54
CA PRO A 345 26.18 -25.67 -9.94
C PRO A 345 27.16 -24.91 -10.85
N GLY A 346 28.46 -25.02 -10.58
CA GLY A 346 29.51 -24.35 -11.35
C GLY A 346 29.73 -22.87 -11.01
N MET A 347 29.03 -22.32 -10.01
CA MET A 347 29.42 -21.02 -9.45
C MET A 347 30.77 -21.15 -8.76
N LYS A 348 31.78 -20.46 -9.29
CA LYS A 348 33.01 -20.21 -8.53
C LYS A 348 32.61 -19.46 -7.25
N PRO A 349 33.15 -19.82 -6.08
CA PRO A 349 33.08 -18.94 -4.93
C PRO A 349 33.58 -17.56 -5.41
N ALA A 350 32.87 -16.49 -5.09
CA ALA A 350 33.46 -15.16 -5.19
C ALA A 350 34.74 -15.24 -4.36
N ASP A 351 35.89 -15.20 -5.02
CA ASP A 351 37.18 -15.31 -4.36
C ASP A 351 37.15 -14.35 -3.19
N SER A 352 37.41 -14.88 -2.00
CA SER A 352 37.78 -14.12 -0.83
C SER A 352 39.01 -13.31 -1.22
N GLY A 353 38.75 -12.11 -1.74
CA GLY A 353 39.72 -11.11 -2.10
C GLY A 353 40.46 -10.73 -0.84
N THR A 354 41.58 -11.41 -0.66
CA THR A 354 42.58 -11.23 0.36
C THR A 354 42.94 -9.76 0.43
N THR A 355 42.97 -9.24 1.65
CA THR A 355 43.81 -8.12 2.04
C THR A 355 45.20 -8.28 1.42
N ALA A 356 45.46 -7.57 0.33
CA ALA A 356 46.78 -7.43 -0.26
C ALA A 356 46.92 -5.98 -0.71
N ASP A 357 47.77 -5.28 0.05
CA ASP A 357 48.38 -3.98 -0.17
C ASP A 357 48.14 -3.31 -1.54
N ARG A 358 47.50 -2.14 -1.49
CA ARG A 358 47.74 -1.06 -2.45
C ARG A 358 48.53 0.05 -1.77
N GLN A 359 49.79 -0.23 -1.47
CA GLN A 359 50.83 0.79 -1.59
C GLN A 359 51.34 0.77 -3.03
N GLY A 360 51.07 1.84 -3.77
CA GLY A 360 51.55 1.98 -5.14
C GLY A 360 50.92 3.20 -5.81
N GLY A 361 51.61 4.32 -5.74
CA GLY A 361 51.17 5.61 -6.27
C GLY A 361 50.85 5.59 -7.77
N GLY A 362 49.77 6.28 -8.15
CA GLY A 362 49.36 6.47 -9.53
C GLY A 362 48.45 7.69 -9.63
N LYS A 363 48.99 8.73 -10.28
CA LYS A 363 48.46 10.09 -10.54
C LYS A 363 46.95 10.22 -10.75
N ALA A 364 46.40 11.30 -10.17
CA ALA A 364 45.04 11.79 -10.40
C ALA A 364 44.78 12.18 -11.87
N PRO A 365 43.61 11.86 -12.45
CA PRO A 365 43.18 12.45 -13.71
C PRO A 365 42.50 13.81 -13.47
N GLN A 366 42.89 14.75 -14.32
CA GLN A 366 42.47 16.14 -14.38
C GLN A 366 40.96 16.30 -14.65
N GLN A 367 40.39 17.33 -14.02
CA GLN A 367 39.10 17.94 -14.34
C GLN A 367 39.02 18.28 -15.84
N ALA A 368 38.07 17.67 -16.55
CA ALA A 368 37.65 18.13 -17.87
C ALA A 368 36.50 19.14 -17.71
N LYS A 369 36.70 20.28 -18.35
CA LYS A 369 35.88 21.49 -18.32
C LYS A 369 34.48 21.28 -18.89
N MET A 370 33.57 22.10 -18.36
CA MET A 370 32.33 22.57 -19.00
C MET A 370 32.51 22.77 -20.51
N LEU A 371 31.52 22.33 -21.29
CA LEU A 371 31.11 23.06 -22.49
C LEU A 371 29.59 23.23 -22.46
N ALA A 372 29.19 24.49 -22.45
CA ALA A 372 27.85 24.94 -22.74
C ALA A 372 27.53 24.71 -24.23
N MET A 373 26.34 24.17 -24.50
CA MET A 373 25.40 24.66 -25.50
C MET A 373 24.05 24.00 -25.28
#